data_AF-A0A1B0CDM6-F1
#
_entry.id   AF-A0A1B0CDM6-F1
#
_cell.length_a   1.000
_cell.length_b   1.000
_cell.length_c   1.000
_cell.angle_alpha   90.00
_cell.angle_beta   90.00
_cell.angle_gamma   90.00
#
_symmetry.space_group_name_H-M   'P 1'
#
loop_
_entity.id
_entity.type
_entity.pdbx_description
1 polymer ?
#
loop_
_entity_poly.entity_id
_entity_poly.type
_entity_poly.pdbx_seq_one_letter_code
_entity_poly.pdbx_strand_id
1 'polypeptide(L)'
;MQAINDPEKLIFVALAETDGGLEKRIFLHFYCHDNSIEMIDEKTRKPFLRRIRVDHLTKKDFYVGSRLLIFGRNINIIDYGDSKTKKEL
;
A
#
# COMPACT_ATOMS: atom_id res chain seq x y z
N MET A 1 -15.92 -1.27 -14.33
CA MET A 1 -15.50 -1.86 -13.05
C MET A 1 -15.51 -0.73 -12.03
N GLN A 2 -16.61 -0.56 -11.29
CA GLN A 2 -16.73 0.53 -10.31
C GLN A 2 -15.72 0.28 -9.18
N ALA A 3 -14.97 1.31 -8.82
CA ALA A 3 -14.17 1.28 -7.60
C ALA A 3 -15.14 1.05 -6.44
N ILE A 4 -15.14 -0.16 -5.88
CA ILE A 4 -15.84 -0.45 -4.64
C ILE A 4 -15.25 0.53 -3.62
N ASN A 5 -16.08 1.48 -3.18
CA ASN A 5 -15.69 2.50 -2.23
C ASN A 5 -15.65 1.84 -0.85
N ASP A 6 -14.58 1.10 -0.58
CA ASP A 6 -14.40 0.41 0.68
C ASP A 6 -14.14 1.45 1.79
N PRO A 7 -15.06 1.59 2.76
CA PRO A 7 -14.98 2.62 3.78
C PRO A 7 -13.81 2.42 4.74
N GLU A 8 -13.15 1.26 4.76
CA GLU A 8 -11.97 1.02 5.61
C GLU A 8 -10.69 0.84 4.81
N LYS A 9 -10.70 1.19 3.52
CA LYS A 9 -9.47 1.22 2.74
C LYS A 9 -8.59 2.39 3.15
N LEU A 10 -7.33 2.08 3.47
CA LEU A 10 -6.25 3.04 3.70
C LEU A 10 -5.39 3.16 2.44
N ILE A 11 -4.97 4.37 2.10
CA ILE A 11 -4.11 4.65 0.94
C ILE A 11 -2.85 5.37 1.42
N PHE A 12 -1.70 4.82 1.04
CA PHE A 12 -0.39 5.39 1.32
C PHE A 12 0.41 5.59 0.06
N VAL A 13 1.39 6.49 0.12
CA VAL A 13 2.49 6.55 -0.84
C VAL A 13 3.68 5.80 -0.23
N ALA A 14 4.26 4.90 -1.01
CA ALA A 14 5.39 4.08 -0.57
C ALA A 14 6.49 3.96 -1.63
N LEU A 15 7.70 3.61 -1.18
CA LEU A 15 8.83 3.24 -2.02
C LEU A 15 9.00 1.72 -1.92
N ALA A 16 8.81 1.03 -3.04
CA ALA A 16 8.98 -0.41 -3.16
C ALA A 16 10.36 -0.72 -3.75
N GLU A 17 11.14 -1.54 -3.05
CA GLU A 17 12.40 -2.09 -3.58
C GLU A 17 12.13 -2.95 -4.82
N THR A 18 12.96 -2.79 -5.84
CA THR A 18 12.90 -3.56 -7.08
C THR A 18 14.17 -4.36 -7.33
N ASP A 19 14.05 -5.38 -8.17
CA ASP A 19 15.19 -6.21 -8.57
C ASP A 19 16.21 -5.31 -9.31
N GLY A 20 17.39 -5.12 -8.70
CA GLY A 20 18.41 -4.17 -9.17
C GLY A 20 18.71 -3.02 -8.19
N GLY A 21 18.11 -3.01 -7.00
CA GLY A 21 18.44 -2.04 -5.93
C GLY A 21 17.85 -0.64 -6.14
N LEU A 22 16.98 -0.48 -7.15
CA LEU A 22 16.22 0.73 -7.37
C LEU A 22 14.92 0.70 -6.58
N GLU A 23 14.40 1.89 -6.26
CA GLU A 23 13.10 2.05 -5.62
C GLU A 23 12.06 2.56 -6.61
N LYS A 24 10.85 2.06 -6.48
CA LYS A 24 9.70 2.48 -7.26
C LYS A 24 8.64 3.07 -6.36
N ARG A 25 8.20 4.29 -6.71
CA ARG A 25 7.12 4.96 -5.99
C ARG A 25 5.76 4.40 -6.40
N ILE A 26 4.98 4.01 -5.40
CA ILE A 26 3.70 3.33 -5.56
C ILE A 26 2.63 3.93 -4.64
N PHE A 27 1.36 3.74 -5.01
CA PHE A 27 0.27 3.77 -4.05
C PHE A 27 0.10 2.38 -3.44
N LEU A 28 0.12 2.30 -2.12
CA LEU A 28 -0.19 1.10 -1.35
C LEU A 28 -1.61 1.23 -0.82
N HIS A 29 -2.51 0.41 -1.32
CA HIS A 29 -3.86 0.25 -0.79
C HIS A 29 -3.86 -0.89 0.23
N PHE A 30 -4.40 -0.65 1.42
CA PHE A 30 -4.68 -1.69 2.41
C PHE A 30 -6.18 -1.76 2.66
N TYR A 31 -6.74 -2.96 2.58
CA TYR A 31 -8.16 -3.25 2.78
C TYR A 31 -8.33 -3.90 4.15
N CYS A 32 -8.76 -3.12 5.15
CA CYS A 32 -8.82 -3.58 6.55
C CYS A 32 -9.75 -4.79 6.75
N HIS A 33 -10.81 -4.94 5.95
CA HIS A 33 -11.82 -5.99 6.15
C HIS A 33 -11.28 -7.41 5.91
N ASP A 34 -10.24 -7.58 5.10
CA ASP A 34 -9.70 -8.90 4.74
C ASP A 34 -8.17 -8.97 4.78
N ASN A 35 -7.50 -7.95 5.31
CA ASN A 35 -6.05 -7.81 5.35
C ASN A 35 -5.39 -8.02 3.98
N SER A 36 -6.04 -7.57 2.92
CA SER A 36 -5.44 -7.57 1.59
C SER A 36 -4.81 -6.23 1.24
N ILE A 37 -3.86 -6.28 0.32
CA ILE A 37 -3.17 -5.11 -0.22
C ILE A 37 -3.26 -5.10 -1.73
N GLU A 38 -3.17 -3.92 -2.32
CA GLU A 38 -2.92 -3.70 -3.75
C GLU A 38 -1.83 -2.64 -3.89
N MET A 39 -0.94 -2.79 -4.87
CA MET A 39 0.07 -1.78 -5.18
C MET A 39 -0.12 -1.27 -6.60
N ILE A 40 -0.14 0.04 -6.75
CA ILE A 40 -0.32 0.71 -8.04
C ILE A 40 0.89 1.58 -8.30
N ASP A 41 1.47 1.47 -9.49
CA ASP A 41 2.53 2.38 -9.93
C ASP A 41 2.01 3.83 -9.93
N GLU A 42 2.67 4.72 -9.19
CA GLU A 42 2.22 6.10 -9.03
C GLU A 42 2.24 6.86 -10.36
N LYS A 43 3.23 6.60 -11.21
CA LYS A 43 3.44 7.29 -12.49
C LYS A 43 2.49 6.76 -13.55
N THR A 44 2.45 5.45 -13.74
CA THR A 44 1.69 4.84 -14.84
C THR A 44 0.25 4.52 -14.50
N ARG A 45 -0.11 4.56 -13.21
CA ARG A 45 -1.43 4.16 -12.67
C ARG A 45 -1.83 2.72 -13.00
N LYS A 46 -0.86 1.89 -13.39
CA LYS A 46 -1.07 0.46 -13.66
C LYS A 46 -0.81 -0.38 -12.41
N PRO A 47 -1.45 -1.54 -12.27
CA PRO A 47 -1.15 -2.46 -11.17
C PRO A 47 0.33 -2.82 -11.15
N PHE A 48 0.98 -2.57 -10.01
CA PHE A 48 2.32 -3.09 -9.70
C PHE A 48 2.21 -4.46 -9.03
N LEU A 49 1.26 -4.59 -8.09
CA LEU A 49 0.84 -5.84 -7.45
C LEU A 49 -0.68 -5.87 -7.42
N ARG A 50 -1.29 -6.91 -8.00
CA ARG A 50 -2.75 -7.12 -7.93
C ARG A 50 -3.18 -7.43 -6.49
N ARG A 51 -4.43 -7.10 -6.16
CA ARG A 51 -4.99 -7.31 -4.82
C ARG A 51 -4.76 -8.74 -4.31
N ILE A 52 -4.14 -8.86 -3.14
CA ILE A 52 -3.80 -10.15 -2.52
C ILE A 52 -3.81 -10.04 -0.99
N ARG A 53 -4.24 -11.09 -0.29
CA ARG A 53 -4.20 -11.18 1.17
C ARG A 53 -2.77 -11.31 1.69
N VAL A 54 -2.50 -10.63 2.79
CA VAL A 54 -1.23 -10.66 3.53
C VAL A 54 -1.55 -10.78 5.02
N ASP A 55 -1.94 -11.99 5.44
CA ASP A 55 -2.54 -12.24 6.77
C ASP A 55 -1.62 -11.89 7.96
N HIS A 56 -0.31 -11.81 7.74
CA HIS A 56 0.67 -11.42 8.77
C HIS A 56 0.74 -9.91 9.02
N LEU A 57 0.13 -9.09 8.16
CA LEU A 57 0.05 -7.64 8.33
C LEU A 57 -1.33 -7.25 8.86
N THR A 58 -1.32 -6.31 9.79
CA THR A 58 -2.51 -5.76 10.44
C THR A 58 -2.56 -4.25 10.24
N LYS A 59 -3.71 -3.62 10.50
CA LYS A 59 -3.86 -2.15 10.41
C LYS A 59 -2.78 -1.36 11.15
N LYS A 60 -2.26 -1.90 12.28
CA LYS A 60 -1.24 -1.24 13.10
C LYS A 60 0.12 -1.11 12.41
N ASP A 61 0.38 -1.95 11.41
CA ASP A 61 1.63 -1.93 10.67
C ASP A 61 1.66 -0.80 9.62
N PHE A 62 0.50 -0.24 9.26
CA PHE A 62 0.37 0.76 8.20
C PHE A 62 0.34 2.18 8.78
N TYR A 63 1.51 2.80 8.86
CA TYR A 63 1.68 4.21 9.23
C TYR A 63 2.88 4.83 8.49
N VAL A 64 2.93 6.16 8.39
CA VAL A 64 4.06 6.86 7.76
C VAL A 64 5.34 6.62 8.56
N GLY A 65 6.38 6.16 7.86
CA GLY A 65 7.66 5.75 8.45
C GLY A 65 7.78 4.24 8.72
N SER A 66 6.72 3.46 8.53
CA SER A 66 6.79 2.00 8.60
C SER A 66 7.57 1.40 7.41
N ARG A 67 8.23 0.27 7.66
CA ARG A 67 8.85 -0.58 6.64
C ARG A 67 8.20 -1.95 6.69
N LEU A 68 7.48 -2.31 5.63
CA LEU A 68 6.79 -3.58 5.51
C LEU A 68 7.62 -4.55 4.66
N LEU A 69 7.66 -5.82 5.06
CA LEU A 69 8.22 -6.90 4.26
C LEU A 69 7.09 -7.65 3.56
N ILE A 70 7.01 -7.52 2.23
CA ILE A 70 5.92 -8.06 1.42
C ILE A 70 6.52 -8.83 0.25
N PHE A 71 6.27 -10.15 0.21
CA PHE A 71 6.86 -11.08 -0.79
C PHE A 71 8.38 -10.92 -0.95
N GLY A 72 9.09 -10.73 0.17
CA GLY A 72 10.56 -10.59 0.19
C GLY A 72 11.10 -9.22 -0.22
N ARG A 73 10.24 -8.21 -0.43
CA ARG A 73 10.63 -6.85 -0.79
C ARG A 73 10.28 -5.87 0.32
N ASN A 74 11.17 -4.91 0.55
CA ASN A 74 10.90 -3.81 1.47
C ASN A 74 9.97 -2.79 0.82
N ILE A 75 8.92 -2.42 1.54
CA ILE A 75 7.97 -1.36 1.17
C ILE A 75 8.03 -0.30 2.26
N ASN A 76 8.65 0.83 1.96
CA ASN A 76 8.80 1.95 2.90
C ASN A 76 7.63 2.92 2.73
N ILE A 77 6.76 3.06 3.74
CA ILE A 77 5.66 4.02 3.70
C ILE A 77 6.19 5.42 4.00
N ILE A 78 6.00 6.36 3.06
CA ILE A 78 6.61 7.69 3.13
C ILE A 78 5.61 8.83 3.22
N ASP A 79 4.34 8.61 2.85
CA ASP A 79 3.29 9.62 2.95
C ASP A 79 1.90 8.98 2.91
N TYR A 80 0.87 9.79 3.19
CA TYR A 80 -0.52 9.41 2.99
C TYR A 80 -0.91 9.61 1.51
N GLY A 81 -1.64 8.65 0.95
CA GLY A 81 -2.11 8.71 -0.43
C GLY A 81 -3.45 9.43 -0.60
N ASP A 82 -4.18 9.69 0.51
CA ASP A 82 -5.36 10.54 0.53
C ASP A 82 -5.57 11.24 1.88
N SER A 83 -6.45 12.24 1.89
CA SER A 83 -6.77 13.03 3.09
C SER A 83 -7.63 12.29 4.10
N LYS A 84 -8.34 11.23 3.66
CA LYS A 84 -9.17 10.40 4.52
C LYS A 84 -8.29 9.57 5.45
N THR A 85 -7.32 8.85 4.89
CA THR A 85 -6.32 8.03 5.60
C THR A 85 -5.57 8.88 6.61
N LYS A 86 -5.12 10.09 6.21
CA LYS A 86 -4.43 11.04 7.10
C LYS A 86 -5.26 11.53 8.29
N LYS A 87 -6.58 11.56 8.17
CA LYS A 87 -7.48 11.97 9.26
C LYS A 87 -7.83 10.81 10.19
N GLU A 88 -7.77 9.58 9.68
CA GLU A 88 -8.13 8.36 10.40
C GLU A 88 -6.99 7.83 11.28
N LEU A 89 -5.73 8.08 10.88
CA LEU A 89 -4.51 7.67 11.57
C LEU A 89 -3.78 8.88 12.18
#